data_AF-A1ZFP6-F1
#
_entry.id   AF-A1ZFP6-F1
#
_cell.length_a   1.000
_cell.length_b   1.000
_cell.length_c   1.000
_cell.angle_alpha   90.00
_cell.angle_beta   90.00
_cell.angle_gamma   90.00
#
_symmetry.space_group_name_H-M   'P 1'
#
loop_
_entity.id
_entity.type
_entity.pdbx_description
1 polymer ?
#
loop_
_entity_poly.entity_id
_entity_poly.type
_entity_poly.pdbx_seq_one_letter_code
_entity_poly.pdbx_strand_id
1 'polypeptide(L)'
;MENHIAYTLLQNNPGKLICSPAFQASIRKVVNKWVQRGFIKYGHTDDLTQEVNALLLEKRCYQIQKNYKLEYGSLVLYFERVVYNLCVDLIVKPTKIDKYCYSLDDVNPRFVAMHSQYENDLLEIEKSRLVLLLNKFNENKDKFLLLLKLYSRLPLTTNDIKDISQKVNRKATKELLKNFGKSYTDIEDREIFEKITPIFNLAEQKKVSPDATRRWFSSKVNLLIEKMNRKTQGIEYDREALKNLTQIVFNRVSLSA
;
A
#
# COMPACT_ATOMS: atom_id res chain seq x y z
N MET A 1 -23.33 -25.27 8.01
CA MET A 1 -23.67 -26.49 7.24
C MET A 1 -22.50 -27.43 7.35
N GLU A 2 -22.73 -28.69 7.68
CA GLU A 2 -21.65 -29.68 7.81
C GLU A 2 -21.07 -30.05 6.44
N ASN A 3 -19.77 -30.33 6.40
CA ASN A 3 -19.03 -30.46 5.14
C ASN A 3 -19.52 -31.63 4.27
N HIS A 4 -19.91 -32.74 4.91
CA HIS A 4 -20.42 -33.92 4.22
C HIS A 4 -21.80 -33.66 3.58
N ILE A 5 -22.69 -32.92 4.27
CA ILE A 5 -23.99 -32.49 3.73
C ILE A 5 -23.79 -31.57 2.53
N ALA A 6 -22.85 -30.62 2.65
CA ALA A 6 -22.52 -29.70 1.57
C ALA A 6 -21.95 -30.43 0.34
N TYR A 7 -21.12 -31.46 0.56
CA TYR A 7 -20.58 -32.30 -0.51
C TYR A 7 -21.66 -33.13 -1.22
N THR A 8 -22.58 -33.75 -0.48
CA THR A 8 -23.71 -34.48 -1.06
C THR A 8 -24.60 -33.55 -1.90
N LEU A 9 -24.83 -32.33 -1.42
CA LEU A 9 -25.56 -31.31 -2.17
C LEU A 9 -24.79 -30.84 -3.42
N LEU A 10 -23.47 -30.73 -3.36
CA LEU A 10 -22.64 -30.40 -4.51
C LEU A 10 -22.79 -31.44 -5.62
N GLN A 11 -22.83 -32.74 -5.29
CA GLN A 11 -22.95 -33.81 -6.29
C GLN A 11 -24.37 -33.91 -6.86
N ASN A 12 -25.39 -33.86 -5.99
CA ASN A 12 -26.76 -34.18 -6.38
C ASN A 12 -27.56 -32.95 -6.85
N ASN A 13 -27.29 -31.77 -6.29
CA ASN A 13 -28.02 -30.55 -6.63
C ASN A 13 -27.19 -29.29 -6.32
N PRO A 14 -26.16 -29.01 -7.14
CA PRO A 14 -25.22 -27.94 -6.85
C PRO A 14 -25.83 -26.55 -6.91
N GLY A 15 -26.90 -26.36 -7.69
CA GLY A 15 -27.66 -25.10 -7.71
C GLY A 15 -28.26 -24.79 -6.35
N LYS A 16 -28.88 -25.79 -5.70
CA LYS A 16 -29.42 -25.66 -4.35
C LYS A 16 -28.32 -25.39 -3.30
N LEU A 17 -27.13 -25.93 -3.50
CA LEU A 17 -25.98 -25.62 -2.64
C LEU A 17 -25.53 -24.16 -2.78
N ILE A 18 -25.31 -23.70 -4.01
CA ILE A 18 -24.84 -22.33 -4.29
C ILE A 18 -25.86 -21.31 -3.77
N CYS A 19 -27.15 -21.55 -3.98
CA CYS A 19 -28.22 -20.68 -3.48
C CYS A 19 -28.50 -20.82 -1.97
N SER A 20 -27.81 -21.71 -1.26
CA SER A 20 -28.01 -21.88 0.18
C SER A 20 -27.53 -20.65 0.96
N PRO A 21 -28.17 -20.31 2.11
CA PRO A 21 -27.80 -19.12 2.89
C PRO A 21 -26.32 -19.08 3.30
N ALA A 22 -25.73 -20.24 3.61
CA ALA A 22 -24.33 -20.34 4.02
C ALA A 22 -23.36 -19.97 2.87
N PHE A 23 -23.61 -20.49 1.66
CA PHE A 23 -22.74 -20.22 0.51
C PHE A 23 -22.97 -18.82 -0.07
N GLN A 24 -24.21 -18.33 -0.04
CA GLN A 24 -24.52 -16.93 -0.36
C GLN A 24 -23.86 -15.95 0.61
N ALA A 25 -23.78 -16.29 1.91
CA ALA A 25 -23.04 -15.48 2.88
C ALA A 25 -21.54 -15.46 2.56
N SER A 26 -20.95 -16.58 2.16
CA SER A 26 -19.55 -16.64 1.70
C SER A 26 -19.32 -15.83 0.43
N ILE A 27 -20.24 -15.85 -0.54
CA ILE A 27 -20.13 -15.02 -1.76
C ILE A 27 -20.15 -13.54 -1.39
N ARG A 28 -21.16 -13.09 -0.63
CA ARG A 28 -21.26 -11.69 -0.20
C ARG A 28 -20.06 -11.26 0.61
N LYS A 29 -19.54 -12.11 1.49
CA LYS A 29 -18.33 -11.85 2.27
C LYS A 29 -17.12 -11.59 1.36
N VAL A 30 -16.94 -12.39 0.30
CA VAL A 30 -15.83 -12.20 -0.65
C VAL A 30 -16.06 -10.95 -1.50
N VAL A 31 -17.26 -10.76 -2.04
CA VAL A 31 -17.63 -9.58 -2.84
C VAL A 31 -17.48 -8.28 -2.04
N ASN A 32 -17.97 -8.24 -0.80
CA ASN A 32 -17.84 -7.08 0.09
C ASN A 32 -16.39 -6.73 0.37
N LYS A 33 -15.47 -7.70 0.47
CA LYS A 33 -14.04 -7.41 0.59
C LYS A 33 -13.51 -6.66 -0.63
N TRP A 34 -14.02 -6.94 -1.83
CA TRP A 34 -13.62 -6.23 -3.05
C TRP A 34 -14.26 -4.85 -3.15
N VAL A 35 -15.51 -4.70 -2.72
CA VAL A 35 -16.20 -3.40 -2.61
C VAL A 35 -15.46 -2.50 -1.60
N GLN A 36 -15.13 -3.03 -0.41
CA GLN A 36 -14.38 -2.31 0.62
C GLN A 36 -12.97 -1.91 0.17
N ARG A 37 -12.37 -2.67 -0.74
CA ARG A 37 -11.07 -2.35 -1.36
C ARG A 37 -11.17 -1.34 -2.51
N GLY A 38 -12.37 -0.85 -2.83
CA GLY A 38 -12.57 0.22 -3.82
C GLY A 38 -12.59 -0.25 -5.28
N PHE A 39 -12.53 -1.55 -5.55
CA PHE A 39 -12.53 -2.07 -6.93
C PHE A 39 -13.92 -2.02 -7.60
N ILE A 40 -15.00 -1.89 -6.81
CA ILE A 40 -16.40 -1.98 -7.26
C ILE A 40 -17.20 -0.85 -6.60
N LYS A 41 -18.08 -0.18 -7.36
CA LYS A 41 -18.98 0.85 -6.80
C LYS A 41 -19.93 0.23 -5.75
N TYR A 42 -20.11 0.92 -4.63
CA TYR A 42 -20.93 0.44 -3.49
C TYR A 42 -22.37 0.04 -3.87
N GLY A 43 -22.95 0.68 -4.91
CA GLY A 43 -24.29 0.39 -5.42
C GLY A 43 -24.42 -0.83 -6.34
N HIS A 44 -23.32 -1.44 -6.77
CA HIS A 44 -23.31 -2.61 -7.66
C HIS A 44 -22.93 -3.92 -6.95
N THR A 45 -22.92 -3.92 -5.61
CA THR A 45 -22.60 -5.11 -4.80
C THR A 45 -23.53 -6.27 -5.13
N ASP A 46 -24.83 -6.00 -5.28
CA ASP A 46 -25.82 -7.00 -5.62
C ASP A 46 -25.71 -7.45 -7.08
N ASP A 47 -25.42 -6.54 -8.01
CA ASP A 47 -25.21 -6.88 -9.42
C ASP A 47 -24.00 -7.79 -9.61
N LEU A 48 -22.88 -7.48 -8.94
CA LEU A 48 -21.69 -8.34 -8.99
C LEU A 48 -21.96 -9.68 -8.30
N THR A 49 -22.71 -9.68 -7.20
CA THR A 49 -23.12 -10.92 -6.54
C THR A 49 -23.96 -11.79 -7.49
N GLN A 50 -24.86 -11.17 -8.27
CA GLN A 50 -25.64 -11.86 -9.30
C GLN A 50 -24.77 -12.39 -10.45
N GLU A 51 -23.81 -11.60 -10.95
CA GLU A 51 -22.90 -12.03 -12.02
C GLU A 51 -21.99 -13.18 -11.55
N VAL A 52 -21.48 -13.11 -10.32
CA VAL A 52 -20.73 -14.21 -9.69
C VAL A 52 -21.60 -15.46 -9.56
N ASN A 53 -22.86 -15.31 -9.14
CA ASN A 53 -23.81 -16.42 -9.08
C ASN A 53 -24.05 -17.05 -10.46
N ALA A 54 -24.24 -16.24 -11.50
CA ALA A 54 -24.43 -16.70 -12.86
C ALA A 54 -23.20 -17.49 -13.36
N LEU A 55 -21.99 -16.94 -13.20
CA LEU A 55 -20.76 -17.62 -13.61
C LEU A 55 -20.47 -18.90 -12.81
N LEU A 56 -20.81 -18.92 -11.52
CA LEU A 56 -20.71 -20.12 -10.70
C LEU A 56 -21.61 -21.22 -11.24
N LEU A 57 -22.88 -20.92 -11.51
CA LEU A 57 -23.85 -21.89 -12.00
C LEU A 57 -23.55 -22.34 -13.43
N GLU A 58 -23.19 -21.42 -14.32
CA GLU A 58 -23.00 -21.71 -15.74
C GLU A 58 -21.64 -22.37 -16.06
N LYS A 59 -20.56 -21.95 -15.38
CA LYS A 59 -19.18 -22.27 -15.83
C LYS A 59 -18.30 -22.97 -14.80
N ARG A 60 -18.52 -22.74 -13.50
CA ARG A 60 -17.63 -23.28 -12.44
C ARG A 60 -18.22 -24.44 -11.67
N CYS A 61 -19.54 -24.61 -11.68
CA CYS A 61 -20.25 -25.66 -10.96
C CYS A 61 -19.70 -27.06 -11.25
N TYR A 62 -19.64 -27.44 -12.53
CA TYR A 62 -19.08 -28.71 -12.97
C TYR A 62 -17.59 -28.88 -12.59
N GLN A 63 -16.81 -27.79 -12.63
CA GLN A 63 -15.40 -27.82 -12.28
C GLN A 63 -15.19 -28.04 -10.78
N ILE A 64 -16.03 -27.44 -9.94
CA ILE A 64 -16.00 -27.66 -8.49
C ILE A 64 -16.37 -29.11 -8.18
N GLN A 65 -17.41 -29.65 -8.83
CA GLN A 65 -17.81 -31.07 -8.67
C GLN A 65 -16.68 -32.04 -9.04
N LYS A 66 -15.96 -31.77 -10.14
CA LYS A 66 -14.88 -32.63 -10.64
C LYS A 66 -13.60 -32.54 -9.80
N ASN A 67 -13.26 -31.35 -9.32
CA ASN A 67 -11.93 -31.08 -8.73
C ASN A 67 -11.93 -31.09 -7.21
N TYR A 68 -13.07 -30.84 -6.56
CA TYR A 68 -13.14 -30.88 -5.10
C TYR A 68 -13.15 -32.32 -4.59
N LYS A 69 -12.27 -32.59 -3.63
CA LYS A 69 -12.13 -33.88 -2.95
C LYS A 69 -12.25 -33.66 -1.44
N LEU A 70 -13.12 -34.42 -0.79
CA LEU A 70 -13.48 -34.25 0.63
C LEU A 70 -12.27 -34.32 1.58
N GLU A 71 -11.26 -35.10 1.21
CA GLU A 71 -10.04 -35.36 1.99
C GLU A 71 -9.15 -34.12 2.19
N TYR A 72 -9.27 -33.10 1.33
CA TYR A 72 -8.36 -31.94 1.33
C TYR A 72 -8.93 -30.70 2.04
N GLY A 73 -10.04 -30.85 2.78
CA GLY A 73 -10.54 -29.82 3.69
C GLY A 73 -11.96 -29.33 3.38
N SER A 74 -12.32 -28.19 3.98
CA SER A 74 -13.69 -27.66 3.94
C SER A 74 -14.09 -27.16 2.55
N LEU A 75 -15.24 -27.62 2.06
CA LEU A 75 -15.84 -27.19 0.79
C LEU A 75 -16.11 -25.69 0.78
N VAL A 76 -16.48 -25.11 1.92
CA VAL A 76 -16.74 -23.67 2.04
C VAL A 76 -15.46 -22.86 1.77
N LEU A 77 -14.31 -23.30 2.28
CA LEU A 77 -13.04 -22.60 2.07
C LEU A 77 -12.56 -22.74 0.61
N TYR A 78 -12.68 -23.93 0.04
CA TYR A 78 -12.39 -24.16 -1.37
C TYR A 78 -13.30 -23.28 -2.25
N PHE A 79 -14.59 -23.23 -1.93
CA PHE A 79 -15.56 -22.41 -2.62
C PHE A 79 -15.27 -20.92 -2.51
N GLU A 80 -14.94 -20.40 -1.32
CA GLU A 80 -14.52 -19.00 -1.13
C GLU A 80 -13.32 -18.64 -2.03
N ARG A 81 -12.38 -19.57 -2.22
CA ARG A 81 -11.23 -19.38 -3.13
C ARG A 81 -11.65 -19.34 -4.59
N VAL A 82 -12.59 -20.19 -5.01
CA VAL A 82 -13.15 -20.16 -6.37
C VAL A 82 -13.88 -18.84 -6.62
N VAL A 83 -14.70 -18.39 -5.67
CA VAL A 83 -15.40 -17.11 -5.73
C VAL A 83 -14.41 -15.94 -5.81
N TYR A 84 -13.35 -15.97 -5.00
CA TYR A 84 -12.30 -14.95 -5.04
C TYR A 84 -11.67 -14.86 -6.43
N ASN A 85 -11.30 -16.00 -7.02
CA ASN A 85 -10.71 -16.04 -8.36
C ASN A 85 -11.68 -15.56 -9.45
N LEU A 86 -12.98 -15.83 -9.29
CA LEU A 86 -14.01 -15.29 -10.18
C LEU A 86 -14.12 -13.76 -10.07
N CYS A 87 -14.09 -13.20 -8.85
CA CYS A 87 -14.03 -11.76 -8.68
C CYS A 87 -12.78 -11.16 -9.34
N VAL A 88 -11.62 -11.81 -9.20
CA VAL A 88 -10.38 -11.39 -9.91
C VAL A 88 -10.58 -11.42 -11.42
N ASP A 89 -11.09 -12.53 -11.97
CA ASP A 89 -11.37 -12.65 -13.41
C ASP A 89 -12.32 -11.54 -13.89
N LEU A 90 -13.38 -11.25 -13.12
CA LEU A 90 -14.38 -10.23 -13.42
C LEU A 90 -13.85 -8.81 -13.32
N ILE A 91 -12.85 -8.55 -12.48
CA ILE A 91 -12.26 -7.21 -12.27
C ILE A 91 -11.07 -6.97 -13.21
N VAL A 92 -10.29 -8.01 -13.53
CA VAL A 92 -9.03 -7.90 -14.28
C VAL A 92 -9.22 -8.09 -15.79
N LYS A 93 -10.23 -8.83 -16.26
CA LYS A 93 -10.44 -9.04 -17.70
C LYS A 93 -11.33 -7.92 -18.29
N PRO A 94 -10.77 -7.04 -19.14
CA PRO A 94 -11.36 -5.73 -19.49
C PRO A 94 -12.54 -5.78 -20.48
N THR A 95 -13.20 -6.92 -20.70
CA THR A 95 -14.15 -7.08 -21.80
C THR A 95 -15.62 -6.79 -21.46
N LYS A 96 -15.98 -6.52 -20.19
CA LYS A 96 -17.37 -6.24 -19.79
C LYS A 96 -17.56 -5.20 -18.65
N ILE A 97 -16.49 -4.52 -18.21
CA ILE A 97 -16.47 -3.80 -16.92
C ILE A 97 -16.74 -2.28 -17.05
N ASP A 98 -17.06 -1.74 -18.21
CA ASP A 98 -17.47 -0.32 -18.29
C ASP A 98 -18.77 -0.05 -17.51
N LYS A 99 -19.54 -1.09 -17.18
CA LYS A 99 -20.78 -0.97 -16.40
C LYS A 99 -20.57 -0.91 -14.88
N TYR A 100 -19.47 -1.45 -14.35
CA TYR A 100 -19.29 -1.66 -12.91
C TYR A 100 -18.14 -0.87 -12.29
N CYS A 101 -17.17 -0.46 -13.10
CA CYS A 101 -16.06 0.38 -12.69
C CYS A 101 -16.38 1.86 -12.92
N TYR A 102 -15.63 2.74 -12.26
CA TYR A 102 -15.69 4.17 -12.52
C TYR A 102 -15.13 4.42 -13.94
N SER A 103 -15.98 4.90 -14.86
CA SER A 103 -15.49 5.64 -16.02
C SER A 103 -14.88 6.95 -15.50
N LEU A 104 -13.70 7.32 -16.00
CA LEU A 104 -13.04 8.58 -15.64
C LEU A 104 -13.91 9.81 -15.99
N ASP A 105 -14.89 9.66 -16.88
CA ASP A 105 -15.74 10.73 -17.38
C ASP A 105 -17.10 10.86 -16.66
N ASP A 106 -17.55 9.84 -15.91
CA ASP A 106 -18.88 9.82 -15.25
C ASP A 106 -18.83 10.04 -13.72
N VAL A 107 -17.72 10.55 -13.20
CA VAL A 107 -17.57 10.71 -11.75
C VAL A 107 -18.37 11.92 -11.27
N ASN A 108 -19.49 11.66 -10.62
CA ASN A 108 -20.29 12.68 -9.94
C ASN A 108 -19.37 13.47 -8.96
N PRO A 109 -19.22 14.80 -9.13
CA PRO A 109 -18.27 15.61 -8.36
C PRO A 109 -18.44 15.50 -6.84
N ARG A 110 -19.65 15.20 -6.36
CA ARG A 110 -19.93 15.00 -4.93
C ARG A 110 -19.35 13.71 -4.36
N PHE A 111 -19.21 12.66 -5.18
CA PHE A 111 -18.63 11.39 -4.76
C PHE A 111 -17.10 11.38 -4.88
N VAL A 112 -16.52 12.12 -5.85
CA VAL A 112 -15.08 12.47 -5.81
C VAL A 112 -14.77 13.17 -4.51
N ALA A 113 -15.59 14.14 -4.07
CA ALA A 113 -15.36 14.83 -2.81
C ALA A 113 -15.38 13.90 -1.60
N MET A 114 -16.30 12.92 -1.54
CA MET A 114 -16.44 12.03 -0.37
C MET A 114 -15.44 10.86 -0.35
N HIS A 115 -15.12 10.25 -1.50
CA HIS A 115 -14.07 9.22 -1.61
C HIS A 115 -12.67 9.83 -1.48
N SER A 116 -12.45 11.02 -2.09
CA SER A 116 -11.23 11.78 -1.84
C SER A 116 -11.14 12.19 -0.39
N GLN A 117 -12.23 12.52 0.32
CA GLN A 117 -12.20 12.75 1.76
C GLN A 117 -11.76 11.51 2.53
N TYR A 118 -12.33 10.32 2.29
CA TYR A 118 -11.91 9.11 3.00
C TYR A 118 -10.46 8.68 2.68
N GLU A 119 -10.05 8.78 1.42
CA GLU A 119 -8.67 8.50 1.01
C GLU A 119 -7.70 9.55 1.54
N ASN A 120 -8.10 10.83 1.58
CA ASN A 120 -7.34 11.88 2.22
C ASN A 120 -7.27 11.64 3.73
N ASP A 121 -8.35 11.23 4.39
CA ASP A 121 -8.39 10.96 5.83
C ASP A 121 -7.48 9.79 6.17
N LEU A 122 -7.54 8.69 5.42
CA LEU A 122 -6.63 7.56 5.57
C LEU A 122 -5.17 7.99 5.34
N LEU A 123 -4.92 8.78 4.29
CA LEU A 123 -3.60 9.30 4.00
C LEU A 123 -3.10 10.26 5.08
N GLU A 124 -3.94 11.13 5.63
CA GLU A 124 -3.63 12.04 6.74
C GLU A 124 -3.38 11.28 8.04
N ILE A 125 -4.11 10.18 8.28
CA ILE A 125 -3.81 9.24 9.38
C ILE A 125 -2.42 8.65 9.19
N GLU A 126 -2.10 8.13 7.99
CA GLU A 126 -0.78 7.52 7.73
C GLU A 126 0.36 8.55 7.78
N LYS A 127 0.14 9.78 7.30
CA LYS A 127 1.08 10.90 7.47
C LYS A 127 1.31 11.21 8.94
N SER A 128 0.24 11.37 9.71
CA SER A 128 0.30 11.66 11.14
C SER A 128 1.04 10.57 11.88
N ARG A 129 0.80 9.30 11.53
CA ARG A 129 1.52 8.15 12.08
C ARG A 129 3.00 8.18 11.74
N LEU A 130 3.36 8.45 10.49
CA LEU A 130 4.76 8.58 10.09
C LEU A 130 5.44 9.72 10.88
N VAL A 131 4.82 10.90 10.96
CA VAL A 131 5.35 12.04 11.73
C VAL A 131 5.53 11.70 13.21
N LEU A 132 4.55 11.05 13.83
CA LEU A 132 4.64 10.60 15.23
C LEU A 132 5.79 9.60 15.45
N LEU A 133 6.02 8.69 14.51
CA LEU A 133 7.14 7.76 14.58
C LEU A 133 8.48 8.47 14.37
N LEU A 134 8.57 9.39 13.41
CA LEU A 134 9.76 10.21 13.15
C LEU A 134 10.12 11.07 14.36
N ASN A 135 9.13 11.59 15.09
CA ASN A 135 9.35 12.37 16.32
C ASN A 135 9.90 11.54 17.48
N LYS A 136 9.77 10.21 17.45
CA LYS A 136 10.36 9.29 18.44
C LYS A 136 11.81 8.90 18.12
N PHE A 137 12.35 9.34 16.98
CA PHE A 137 13.79 9.24 16.74
C PHE A 137 14.46 10.39 17.48
N ASN A 138 15.03 10.10 18.65
CA ASN A 138 15.66 11.11 19.50
C ASN A 138 17.12 11.31 19.07
N GLU A 139 17.87 10.20 18.96
CA GLU A 139 19.27 10.23 18.55
C GLU A 139 19.41 10.33 17.03
N ASN A 140 20.21 11.30 16.57
CA ASN A 140 20.52 11.51 15.15
C ASN A 140 19.27 11.74 14.27
N LYS A 141 18.21 12.35 14.86
CA LYS A 141 16.97 12.67 14.16
C LYS A 141 17.23 13.41 12.85
N ASP A 142 18.00 14.50 12.92
CA ASP A 142 18.22 15.39 11.78
C ASP A 142 18.97 14.68 10.64
N LYS A 143 19.96 13.85 11.00
CA LYS A 143 20.66 12.98 10.05
C LYS A 143 19.73 11.97 9.40
N PHE A 144 18.86 11.34 10.18
CA PHE A 144 17.90 10.37 9.66
C PHE A 144 16.88 11.05 8.73
N LEU A 145 16.32 12.18 9.13
CA LEU A 145 15.37 12.96 8.32
C LEU A 145 16.01 13.43 7.01
N LEU A 146 17.24 13.94 7.06
CA LEU A 146 17.93 14.38 5.86
C LEU A 146 18.18 13.21 4.89
N LEU A 147 18.65 12.08 5.40
CA LEU A 147 18.85 10.87 4.58
C LEU A 147 17.54 10.33 4.03
N LEU A 148 16.45 10.41 4.81
CA LEU A 148 15.13 9.96 4.39
C LEU A 148 14.57 10.85 3.25
N LYS A 149 14.82 12.16 3.30
CA LYS A 149 14.52 13.07 2.18
C LYS A 149 15.34 12.74 0.93
N LEU A 150 16.65 12.53 1.11
CA LEU A 150 17.55 12.18 0.00
C LEU A 150 17.16 10.87 -0.67
N TYR A 151 16.88 9.85 0.12
CA TYR A 151 16.37 8.55 -0.32
C TYR A 151 15.07 8.68 -1.11
N SER A 152 14.21 9.61 -0.70
CA SER A 152 12.94 9.91 -1.35
C SER A 152 13.04 10.85 -2.55
N ARG A 153 14.26 11.19 -3.00
CA ARG A 153 14.53 12.07 -4.15
C ARG A 153 13.88 13.45 -4.02
N LEU A 154 13.76 13.96 -2.80
CA LEU A 154 13.22 15.29 -2.53
C LEU A 154 14.33 16.35 -2.59
N PRO A 155 14.17 17.41 -3.41
CA PRO A 155 15.10 18.53 -3.41
C PRO A 155 15.27 19.11 -2.00
N LEU A 156 16.52 19.29 -1.59
CA LEU A 156 16.87 19.87 -0.30
C LEU A 156 16.72 21.39 -0.31
N THR A 157 16.17 21.92 0.77
CA THR A 157 16.10 23.34 1.06
C THR A 157 17.16 23.75 2.08
N THR A 158 17.39 25.05 2.24
CA THR A 158 18.26 25.58 3.30
C THR A 158 17.80 25.20 4.70
N ASN A 159 16.49 25.05 4.91
CA ASN A 159 15.92 24.66 6.20
C ASN A 159 16.27 23.21 6.56
N ASP A 160 16.29 22.31 5.57
CA ASP A 160 16.56 20.87 5.77
C ASP A 160 17.96 20.57 6.29
N ILE A 161 18.88 21.49 6.01
CA ILE A 161 20.28 21.36 6.36
C ILE A 161 20.66 22.32 7.48
N LYS A 162 19.71 23.08 8.06
CA LYS A 162 19.98 24.11 9.06
C LYS A 162 20.73 23.53 10.27
N ASP A 163 20.23 22.42 10.82
CA ASP A 163 20.79 21.81 12.03
C ASP A 163 22.19 21.22 11.79
N ILE A 164 22.46 20.75 10.57
CA ILE A 164 23.77 20.27 10.16
C ILE A 164 24.70 21.44 9.81
N SER A 165 24.19 22.50 9.21
CA SER A 165 24.95 23.68 8.78
C SER A 165 25.54 24.47 9.95
N GLN A 166 24.96 24.35 11.16
CA GLN A 166 25.55 24.93 12.36
C GLN A 166 26.90 24.29 12.72
N LYS A 167 27.12 23.04 12.28
CA LYS A 167 28.29 22.22 12.62
C LYS A 167 29.26 22.08 11.45
N VAL A 168 28.93 22.62 10.28
CA VAL A 168 29.70 22.47 9.04
C VAL A 168 29.93 23.83 8.40
N ASN A 169 31.05 24.00 7.69
CA ASN A 169 31.34 25.26 7.00
C ASN A 169 30.30 25.58 5.90
N ARG A 170 30.11 26.89 5.63
CA ARG A 170 29.17 27.38 4.61
C ARG A 170 29.45 26.83 3.21
N LYS A 171 30.71 26.49 2.90
CA LYS A 171 31.11 25.98 1.58
C LYS A 171 30.50 24.59 1.33
N ALA A 172 30.59 23.69 2.30
CA ALA A 172 30.05 22.34 2.21
C ALA A 172 28.51 22.35 2.17
N THR A 173 27.87 23.25 2.92
CA THR A 173 26.42 23.49 2.85
C THR A 173 25.97 23.94 1.45
N LYS A 174 26.70 24.88 0.83
CA LYS A 174 26.43 25.34 -0.54
C LYS A 174 26.63 24.22 -1.57
N GLU A 175 27.66 23.41 -1.40
CA GLU A 175 27.92 22.27 -2.29
C GLU A 175 26.81 21.21 -2.20
N LEU A 176 26.32 20.95 -0.99
CA LEU A 176 25.20 20.03 -0.77
C LEU A 176 23.93 20.51 -1.48
N LEU A 177 23.59 21.80 -1.34
CA LEU A 177 22.47 22.42 -2.07
C LEU A 177 22.68 22.47 -3.58
N LYS A 178 23.92 22.59 -4.05
CA LYS A 178 24.22 22.51 -5.48
C LYS A 178 23.93 21.12 -6.03
N ASN A 179 24.26 20.07 -5.28
CA ASN A 179 24.05 18.68 -5.68
C ASN A 179 22.59 18.24 -5.55
N PHE A 180 21.89 18.67 -4.50
CA PHE A 180 20.58 18.12 -4.14
C PHE A 180 19.46 19.16 -4.00
N GLY A 181 19.72 20.45 -4.23
CA GLY A 181 18.69 21.51 -4.15
C GLY A 181 17.82 21.66 -5.41
N LYS A 182 18.07 20.85 -6.43
CA LYS A 182 17.26 20.72 -7.66
C LYS A 182 16.88 19.26 -7.86
N SER A 183 16.15 18.92 -8.92
CA SER A 183 15.93 17.50 -9.25
C SER A 183 17.27 16.77 -9.43
N TYR A 184 17.40 15.60 -8.82
CA TYR A 184 18.54 14.71 -8.92
C TYR A 184 18.09 13.24 -9.07
N THR A 185 16.97 13.04 -9.78
CA THR A 185 16.40 11.71 -10.04
C THR A 185 17.38 10.75 -10.69
N ASP A 186 18.30 11.28 -11.49
CA ASP A 186 19.27 10.51 -12.28
C ASP A 186 20.51 10.11 -11.47
N ILE A 187 20.65 10.61 -10.24
CA ILE A 187 21.75 10.24 -9.34
C ILE A 187 21.43 8.90 -8.68
N GLU A 188 22.38 7.97 -8.75
CA GLU A 188 22.26 6.66 -8.09
C GLU A 188 22.35 6.77 -6.56
N ASP A 189 21.71 5.84 -5.85
CA ASP A 189 21.75 5.80 -4.38
C ASP A 189 23.19 5.78 -3.85
N ARG A 190 24.08 5.05 -4.52
CA ARG A 190 25.50 4.99 -4.17
C ARG A 190 26.13 6.38 -4.14
N GLU A 191 25.95 7.16 -5.21
CA GLU A 191 26.51 8.49 -5.34
C GLU A 191 25.94 9.47 -4.30
N ILE A 192 24.66 9.30 -3.92
CA ILE A 192 24.05 10.09 -2.83
C ILE A 192 24.84 9.87 -1.53
N PHE A 193 25.11 8.61 -1.17
CA PHE A 193 25.87 8.30 0.05
C PHE A 193 27.31 8.80 -0.03
N GLU A 194 27.96 8.68 -1.19
CA GLU A 194 29.32 9.22 -1.41
C GLU A 194 29.39 10.74 -1.19
N LYS A 195 28.36 11.48 -1.63
CA LYS A 195 28.30 12.95 -1.49
C LYS A 195 27.86 13.42 -0.10
N ILE A 196 26.93 12.73 0.58
CA ILE A 196 26.41 13.18 1.88
C ILE A 196 27.28 12.76 3.06
N THR A 197 27.95 11.59 3.00
CA THR A 197 28.76 11.08 4.12
C THR A 197 29.87 12.03 4.58
N PRO A 198 30.62 12.72 3.70
CA PRO A 198 31.59 13.73 4.12
C PRO A 198 30.97 14.83 4.97
N ILE A 199 29.73 15.25 4.67
CA ILE A 199 29.01 16.27 5.44
C ILE A 199 28.72 15.78 6.87
N PHE A 200 28.25 14.54 7.02
CA PHE A 200 28.03 13.96 8.34
C PHE A 200 29.32 13.74 9.11
N ASN A 201 30.40 13.32 8.44
CA ASN A 201 31.70 13.17 9.07
C ASN A 201 32.22 14.50 9.63
N LEU A 202 32.03 15.60 8.88
CA LEU A 202 32.35 16.95 9.37
C LEU A 202 31.46 17.35 10.55
N ALA A 203 30.15 17.14 10.45
CA ALA A 203 29.20 17.56 11.48
C ALA A 203 29.32 16.77 12.80
N GLU A 204 29.67 15.49 12.72
CA GLU A 204 29.77 14.59 13.87
C GLU A 204 31.20 14.36 14.35
N GLN A 205 32.21 14.92 13.66
CA GLN A 205 33.64 14.67 13.91
C GLN A 205 33.99 13.16 13.88
N LYS A 206 33.41 12.43 12.92
CA LYS A 206 33.64 11.00 12.71
C LYS A 206 34.26 10.73 11.35
N LYS A 207 34.81 9.53 11.17
CA LYS A 207 35.32 9.03 9.89
C LYS A 207 34.60 7.75 9.51
N VAL A 208 33.37 7.90 9.03
CA VAL A 208 32.51 6.79 8.60
C VAL A 208 32.56 6.68 7.08
N SER A 209 32.53 5.47 6.54
CA SER A 209 32.46 5.24 5.10
C SER A 209 31.04 5.47 4.55
N PRO A 210 30.90 5.73 3.24
CA PRO A 210 29.58 5.80 2.58
C PRO A 210 28.74 4.53 2.81
N ASP A 211 29.36 3.34 2.73
CA ASP A 211 28.65 2.07 2.95
C ASP A 211 28.17 1.93 4.40
N ALA A 212 28.97 2.34 5.39
CA ALA A 212 28.55 2.32 6.78
C ALA A 212 27.37 3.29 7.04
N THR A 213 27.36 4.46 6.37
CA THR A 213 26.21 5.39 6.41
C THR A 213 24.97 4.76 5.78
N ARG A 214 25.11 4.09 4.63
CA ARG A 214 24.03 3.37 3.93
C ARG A 214 23.45 2.24 4.77
N ARG A 215 24.28 1.42 5.42
CA ARG A 215 23.83 0.33 6.31
C ARG A 215 23.12 0.87 7.53
N TRP A 216 23.66 1.92 8.15
CA TRP A 216 23.00 2.62 9.25
C TRP A 216 21.63 3.15 8.84
N PHE A 217 21.53 3.81 7.68
CA PHE A 217 20.25 4.29 7.18
C PHE A 217 19.27 3.15 6.91
N SER A 218 19.73 2.09 6.25
CA SER A 218 18.92 0.91 5.92
C SER A 218 18.34 0.25 7.18
N SER A 219 19.10 0.17 8.28
CA SER A 219 18.60 -0.40 9.53
C SER A 219 17.52 0.49 10.16
N LYS A 220 17.68 1.83 10.11
CA LYS A 220 16.67 2.77 10.59
C LYS A 220 15.39 2.76 9.74
N VAL A 221 15.52 2.62 8.41
CA VAL A 221 14.39 2.44 7.49
C VAL A 221 13.64 1.15 7.79
N ASN A 222 14.33 0.03 7.93
CA ASN A 222 13.69 -1.25 8.23
C ASN A 222 12.95 -1.20 9.58
N LEU A 223 13.55 -0.57 10.60
CA LEU A 223 12.89 -0.35 11.90
C LEU A 223 11.64 0.52 11.77
N LEU A 224 11.67 1.55 10.92
CA LEU A 224 10.52 2.42 10.67
C LEU A 224 9.39 1.67 9.97
N ILE A 225 9.71 0.87 8.95
CA ILE A 225 8.76 -0.01 8.24
C ILE A 225 8.10 -0.98 9.21
N GLU A 226 8.91 -1.65 10.05
CA GLU A 226 8.40 -2.58 11.05
C GLU A 226 7.41 -1.88 12.01
N LYS A 227 7.74 -0.67 12.47
CA LYS A 227 6.85 0.12 13.34
C LYS A 227 5.57 0.59 12.64
N MET A 228 5.64 0.93 11.36
CA MET A 228 4.46 1.25 10.55
C MET A 228 3.55 0.01 10.46
N ASN A 229 4.10 -1.15 10.08
CA ASN A 229 3.34 -2.39 9.88
C ASN A 229 2.70 -2.94 11.15
N ARG A 230 3.33 -2.80 12.33
CA ARG A 230 2.78 -3.31 13.60
C ARG A 230 1.40 -2.73 13.97
N LYS A 231 1.05 -1.54 13.50
CA LYS A 231 -0.18 -0.84 13.88
C LYS A 231 -1.16 -0.63 12.74
N THR A 232 -0.84 -1.07 11.52
CA THR A 232 -1.74 -0.91 10.38
C THR A 232 -2.56 -2.17 10.16
N GLN A 233 -3.87 -2.03 10.11
CA GLN A 233 -4.75 -3.10 9.66
C GLN A 233 -4.91 -2.99 8.14
N GLY A 234 -4.31 -3.91 7.39
CA GLY A 234 -4.56 -4.06 5.96
C GLY A 234 -3.66 -3.28 4.99
N ILE A 235 -2.72 -2.46 5.47
CA ILE A 235 -1.66 -1.86 4.64
C ILE A 235 -0.32 -2.43 5.07
N GLU A 236 0.37 -3.08 4.13
CA GLU A 236 1.74 -3.55 4.31
C GLU A 236 2.70 -2.56 3.66
N TYR A 237 3.55 -1.95 4.49
CA TYR A 237 4.61 -1.07 4.06
C TYR A 237 5.82 -1.89 3.65
N ASP A 238 6.31 -1.64 2.46
CA ASP A 238 7.66 -1.92 2.03
C ASP A 238 8.47 -0.61 1.91
N ARG A 239 9.66 -0.70 1.33
CA ARG A 239 10.55 0.45 1.14
C ARG A 239 9.98 1.48 0.16
N GLU A 240 9.26 1.03 -0.86
CA GLU A 240 8.67 1.89 -1.88
C GLU A 240 7.46 2.64 -1.32
N ALA A 241 6.56 1.94 -0.62
CA ALA A 241 5.43 2.53 0.07
C ALA A 241 5.89 3.59 1.09
N LEU A 242 6.94 3.31 1.87
CA LEU A 242 7.52 4.30 2.79
C LEU A 242 8.11 5.50 2.04
N LYS A 243 8.82 5.27 0.93
CA LYS A 243 9.39 6.34 0.09
C LYS A 243 8.28 7.25 -0.45
N ASN A 244 7.20 6.68 -0.96
CA ASN A 244 6.05 7.43 -1.47
C ASN A 244 5.38 8.23 -0.36
N LEU A 245 5.09 7.62 0.80
CA LEU A 245 4.51 8.32 1.94
C LEU A 245 5.40 9.47 2.43
N THR A 246 6.72 9.25 2.44
CA THR A 246 7.72 10.25 2.80
C THR A 246 7.69 11.45 1.84
N GLN A 247 7.59 11.22 0.54
CA GLN A 247 7.45 12.29 -0.44
C GLN A 247 6.21 13.13 -0.15
N ILE A 248 5.08 12.50 0.15
CA ILE A 248 3.82 13.21 0.43
C ILE A 248 3.93 14.02 1.73
N VAL A 249 4.53 13.44 2.79
CA VAL A 249 4.74 14.16 4.07
C VAL A 249 5.61 15.39 3.87
N PHE A 250 6.75 15.27 3.18
CA PHE A 250 7.68 16.37 3.07
C PHE A 250 7.38 17.36 1.94
N ASN A 251 6.65 16.97 0.89
CA ASN A 251 6.20 17.92 -0.16
C ASN A 251 5.12 18.89 0.36
N ARG A 252 4.32 18.52 1.37
CA ARG A 252 3.29 19.42 1.93
C ARG A 252 3.80 20.29 3.08
N VAL A 253 4.93 19.96 3.71
CA VAL A 253 5.52 20.77 4.80
C VAL A 253 6.17 22.07 4.28
N SER A 254 6.16 22.32 2.97
CA SER A 254 6.52 23.60 2.36
C SER A 254 5.39 24.64 2.34
N LEU A 255 4.22 24.36 2.95
CA LEU A 255 3.05 25.26 2.98
C LEU A 255 2.55 25.68 4.37
N SER A 256 3.31 25.44 5.43
CA SER A 256 3.03 26.04 6.73
C SER A 256 4.30 26.67 7.29
N ALA A 257 4.28 28.01 7.27
CA ALA A 257 5.21 28.90 7.97
C ALA A 257 5.29 28.58 9.47
#